data_AF-A0A2Z6RHF3-F1
#
_entry.id   AF-A0A2Z6RHF3-F1
#
_cell.length_a   1.000
_cell.length_b   1.000
_cell.length_c   1.000
_cell.angle_alpha   90.00
_cell.angle_beta   90.00
_cell.angle_gamma   90.00
#
_symmetry.space_group_name_H-M   'P 1'
#
loop_
_entity.id
_entity.type
_entity.pdbx_description
1 polymer ?
#
loop_
_entity_poly.entity_id
_entity_poly.type
_entity_poly.pdbx_seq_one_letter_code
_entity_poly.pdbx_strand_id
1 'polypeptide(L)'
;MEKKTYHAPPHSKRRRDDGINESSKIPKAHIYPWISDGLDRHTLGNMDHECFDCGAMMWLDERVNVSTRSPVFDTCCAKGKVLPPLQELLPPLDSLLDEMDSTARLFVQSFS
;
A
#
# COMPACT_ATOMS: atom_id res chain seq x y z
N MET A 1 -4.53 65.14 -22.35
CA MET A 1 -4.39 64.07 -21.34
C MET A 1 -4.22 62.75 -22.08
N GLU A 2 -2.99 62.44 -22.48
CA GLU A 2 -2.65 61.26 -23.29
C GLU A 2 -2.20 60.11 -22.37
N LYS A 3 -2.83 58.95 -22.51
CA LYS A 3 -2.50 57.74 -21.73
C LYS A 3 -1.33 57.03 -22.41
N LYS A 4 -0.15 57.03 -21.78
CA LYS A 4 1.02 56.27 -22.24
C LYS A 4 0.87 54.79 -21.85
N THR A 5 0.77 53.93 -22.86
CA THR A 5 0.78 52.47 -22.76
C THR A 5 2.22 52.00 -22.51
N TYR A 6 2.45 51.22 -21.46
CA TYR A 6 3.76 50.62 -21.15
C TYR A 6 3.89 49.25 -21.83
N HIS A 7 4.98 49.03 -22.58
CA HIS A 7 5.40 47.72 -23.09
C HIS A 7 6.59 47.20 -22.26
N ALA A 8 6.51 45.98 -21.75
CA ALA A 8 7.57 45.34 -20.98
C ALA A 8 8.70 44.79 -21.90
N PRO A 9 9.98 44.83 -21.47
CA PRO A 9 11.12 44.42 -22.28
C PRO A 9 11.31 42.88 -22.31
N PRO A 10 12.00 42.33 -23.33
CA PRO A 10 12.08 40.88 -23.54
C PRO A 10 13.05 40.20 -22.55
N HIS A 11 12.59 39.13 -21.89
CA HIS A 11 13.44 38.34 -21.00
C HIS A 11 14.45 37.47 -21.77
N SER A 12 15.72 37.70 -21.43
CA SER A 12 16.93 37.03 -21.91
C SER A 12 16.92 35.50 -21.65
N LYS A 13 17.24 34.71 -22.70
CA LYS A 13 17.41 33.25 -22.64
C LYS A 13 18.80 32.92 -22.06
N ARG A 14 18.86 32.31 -20.87
CA ARG A 14 20.08 31.65 -20.37
C ARG A 14 20.09 30.17 -20.76
N ARG A 15 21.24 29.67 -21.19
CA ARG A 15 21.46 28.29 -21.63
C ARG A 15 22.39 27.52 -20.66
N ARG A 16 21.99 26.26 -20.41
CA ARG A 16 22.72 25.03 -19.98
C ARG A 16 23.22 24.93 -18.52
N ASP A 17 22.85 23.82 -17.87
CA ASP A 17 23.83 22.81 -17.45
C ASP A 17 23.17 21.40 -17.42
N ASP A 18 23.93 20.41 -17.88
CA ASP A 18 23.55 19.01 -18.11
C ASP A 18 23.88 18.18 -16.86
N GLY A 19 22.88 17.92 -16.02
CA GLY A 19 23.00 17.01 -14.87
C GLY A 19 22.15 15.76 -15.08
N ILE A 20 22.76 14.68 -15.57
CA ILE A 20 22.16 13.34 -15.56
C ILE A 20 22.12 12.88 -14.09
N ASN A 21 20.99 13.02 -13.41
CA ASN A 21 20.75 12.26 -12.18
C ASN A 21 20.10 10.93 -12.56
N GLU A 22 20.92 9.89 -12.45
CA GLU A 22 20.61 8.47 -12.51
C GLU A 22 19.59 8.05 -11.41
N SER A 23 18.35 8.52 -11.55
CA SER A 23 17.18 8.05 -10.79
C SER A 23 16.15 7.35 -11.68
N SER A 24 16.52 7.07 -12.93
CA SER A 24 15.62 6.57 -13.99
C SER A 24 15.41 5.04 -14.00
N LYS A 25 15.73 4.33 -12.91
CA LYS A 25 15.56 2.86 -12.84
C LYS A 25 14.54 2.41 -11.81
N ILE A 26 13.53 3.23 -11.52
CA ILE A 26 12.29 2.70 -10.92
C ILE A 26 11.53 2.01 -12.06
N PRO A 27 11.29 0.68 -11.99
CA PRO A 27 10.43 0.01 -12.96
C PRO A 27 9.09 0.74 -12.96
N LYS A 28 8.67 1.23 -14.13
CA LYS A 28 7.33 1.81 -14.28
C LYS A 28 6.34 0.67 -14.00
N ALA A 29 5.92 0.54 -12.75
CA ALA A 29 4.68 -0.14 -12.46
C ALA A 29 3.66 0.47 -13.41
N HIS A 30 3.10 -0.40 -14.24
CA HIS A 30 2.21 -0.18 -15.36
C HIS A 30 1.37 1.10 -15.19
N ILE A 31 1.83 2.22 -15.74
CA ILE A 31 1.05 3.45 -15.77
C ILE A 31 -0.03 3.21 -16.83
N TYR A 32 -1.21 2.84 -16.38
CA TYR A 32 -2.36 2.62 -17.25
C TYR A 32 -2.84 3.98 -17.81
N PRO A 33 -2.95 4.15 -19.15
CA PRO A 33 -3.26 5.44 -19.78
C PRO A 33 -4.65 6.04 -19.51
N TRP A 34 -5.48 5.44 -18.65
CA TRP A 34 -6.84 5.93 -18.35
C TRP A 34 -6.95 6.72 -17.04
N ILE A 35 -5.84 7.04 -16.37
CA ILE A 35 -5.86 7.70 -15.06
C ILE A 35 -5.25 9.09 -15.21
N SER A 36 -6.07 10.12 -15.44
CA SER A 36 -5.69 11.50 -15.07
C SER A 36 -6.86 12.47 -14.88
N ASP A 37 -8.11 12.07 -15.08
CA ASP A 37 -9.26 12.88 -14.64
C ASP A 37 -10.14 12.09 -13.67
N GLY A 38 -9.93 12.28 -12.37
CA GLY A 38 -10.92 11.93 -11.35
C GLY A 38 -10.87 10.55 -10.71
N LEU A 39 -9.70 9.91 -10.60
CA LEU A 39 -9.57 8.75 -9.70
C LEU A 39 -9.48 9.22 -8.25
N ASP A 40 -10.64 9.50 -7.67
CA ASP A 40 -10.77 9.53 -6.23
C ASP A 40 -10.24 8.20 -5.70
N ARG A 41 -9.31 8.28 -4.74
CA ARG A 41 -8.82 7.10 -4.06
C ARG A 41 -10.02 6.39 -3.46
N HIS A 42 -10.23 5.13 -3.84
CA HIS A 42 -11.26 4.33 -3.22
C HIS A 42 -10.92 4.17 -1.73
N THR A 43 -11.81 4.66 -0.87
CA THR A 43 -11.69 4.55 0.59
C THR A 43 -12.80 3.66 1.13
N LEU A 44 -12.41 2.55 1.77
CA LEU A 44 -13.31 1.59 2.43
C LEU A 44 -13.62 1.95 3.90
N GLY A 45 -13.15 3.12 4.36
CA GLY A 45 -13.22 3.52 5.76
C GLY A 45 -12.18 2.80 6.63
N ASN A 46 -12.56 2.57 7.89
CA ASN A 46 -11.71 1.93 8.89
C ASN A 46 -11.78 0.40 8.79
N MET A 47 -10.67 -0.25 9.16
CA MET A 47 -10.58 -1.71 9.29
C MET A 47 -10.79 -2.10 10.76
N ASP A 48 -12.01 -1.94 11.25
CA ASP A 48 -12.37 -2.08 12.67
C ASP A 48 -13.47 -3.12 12.91
N HIS A 49 -13.81 -3.95 11.91
CA HIS A 49 -14.81 -5.00 12.03
C HIS A 49 -14.18 -6.40 12.08
N GLU A 50 -14.49 -7.14 13.14
CA GLU A 50 -13.96 -8.49 13.32
C GLU A 50 -14.73 -9.52 12.49
N CYS A 51 -14.02 -10.41 11.79
CA CYS A 51 -14.59 -11.59 11.17
C CYS A 51 -14.97 -12.61 12.24
N PHE A 52 -16.24 -13.02 12.28
CA PHE A 52 -16.73 -13.98 13.26
C PHE A 52 -16.02 -15.35 13.21
N ASP A 53 -15.59 -15.79 12.03
CA ASP A 53 -15.03 -17.13 11.86
C ASP A 53 -13.58 -17.24 12.34
N CYS A 54 -12.78 -16.18 12.21
CA CYS A 54 -11.33 -16.24 12.43
C CYS A 54 -10.73 -15.05 13.19
N GLY A 55 -11.52 -14.07 13.60
CA GLY A 55 -11.08 -12.93 14.42
C GLY A 55 -10.26 -11.87 13.67
N ALA A 56 -10.09 -11.99 12.36
CA ALA A 56 -9.35 -11.00 11.57
C ALA A 56 -10.12 -9.67 11.48
N MET A 57 -9.39 -8.55 11.50
CA MET A 57 -9.96 -7.21 11.29
C MET A 57 -10.20 -6.96 9.80
N MET A 58 -11.39 -6.48 9.46
CA MET A 58 -11.91 -6.30 8.11
C MET A 58 -12.49 -4.90 7.93
N TRP A 59 -12.57 -4.43 6.68
CA TRP A 59 -13.36 -3.25 6.32
C TRP A 59 -14.84 -3.61 6.21
N LEU A 60 -15.72 -2.80 6.80
CA LEU A 60 -17.17 -3.05 6.75
C LEU A 60 -17.73 -3.14 5.33
N ASP A 61 -17.18 -2.35 4.40
CA ASP A 61 -17.64 -2.27 3.02
C ASP A 61 -17.27 -3.49 2.18
N GLU A 62 -16.39 -4.37 2.67
CA GLU A 62 -16.13 -5.67 2.05
C GLU A 62 -17.16 -6.74 2.39
N ARG A 63 -18.13 -6.43 3.27
CA ARG A 63 -19.19 -7.38 3.62
C ARG A 63 -20.01 -7.75 2.38
N VAL A 64 -20.42 -9.01 2.30
CA VAL A 64 -21.29 -9.50 1.21
C VAL A 64 -22.77 -9.50 1.57
N ASN A 65 -23.10 -9.26 2.84
CA ASN A 65 -24.46 -9.24 3.34
C ASN A 65 -24.91 -7.81 3.67
N VAL A 66 -26.21 -7.63 3.82
CA VAL A 66 -26.80 -6.31 4.09
C VAL A 66 -26.55 -5.86 5.55
N SER A 67 -26.31 -6.80 6.46
CA SER A 67 -26.18 -6.52 7.89
C SER A 67 -24.85 -5.86 8.22
N THR A 68 -24.90 -4.71 8.89
CA THR A 68 -23.72 -4.05 9.48
C THR A 68 -23.41 -4.55 10.89
N ARG A 69 -24.40 -5.13 11.58
CA ARG A 69 -24.25 -5.68 12.95
C ARG A 69 -23.61 -7.06 12.97
N SER A 70 -23.76 -7.80 11.88
CA SER A 70 -23.22 -9.16 11.73
C SER A 70 -22.70 -9.30 10.30
N PRO A 71 -21.61 -8.58 9.96
CA PRO A 71 -21.08 -8.61 8.61
C PRO A 71 -20.51 -9.99 8.27
N VAL A 72 -20.69 -10.40 7.01
CA VAL A 72 -20.12 -11.64 6.47
C VAL A 72 -19.13 -11.25 5.39
N PHE A 73 -17.94 -11.83 5.41
CA PHE A 73 -16.85 -11.50 4.49
C PHE A 73 -16.47 -12.73 3.65
N ASP A 74 -16.56 -12.65 2.33
CA ASP A 74 -16.12 -13.73 1.43
C ASP A 74 -14.60 -13.70 1.26
N THR A 75 -14.01 -12.51 1.34
CA THR A 75 -12.56 -12.26 1.31
C THR A 75 -11.87 -12.83 2.55
N CYS A 76 -12.57 -12.92 3.67
CA CYS A 76 -12.04 -13.43 4.93
C CYS A 76 -12.46 -14.88 5.18
N CYS A 77 -11.48 -15.78 5.26
CA CYS A 77 -11.68 -17.17 5.68
C CYS A 77 -12.72 -17.97 4.85
N ALA A 78 -13.16 -17.42 3.70
CA ALA A 78 -14.21 -17.94 2.83
C ALA A 78 -15.49 -18.35 3.60
N LYS A 79 -15.93 -17.52 4.55
CA LYS A 79 -17.03 -17.83 5.51
C LYS A 79 -16.71 -19.03 6.40
N GLY A 80 -15.54 -19.01 7.01
CA GLY A 80 -15.05 -20.09 7.89
C GLY A 80 -14.69 -21.40 7.18
N LYS A 81 -14.70 -21.46 5.84
CA LYS A 81 -14.30 -22.66 5.08
C LYS A 81 -12.80 -22.87 5.05
N VAL A 82 -12.03 -21.79 5.15
CA VAL A 82 -10.58 -21.83 5.18
C VAL A 82 -10.15 -21.20 6.50
N LEU A 83 -10.04 -22.03 7.52
CA LEU A 83 -9.20 -21.74 8.66
C LEU A 83 -7.86 -22.40 8.34
N PRO A 84 -6.81 -21.66 7.97
CA PRO A 84 -5.49 -22.23 8.00
C PRO A 84 -5.28 -22.71 9.43
N PRO A 85 -4.92 -23.98 9.67
CA PRO A 85 -4.18 -24.28 10.88
C PRO A 85 -3.03 -23.28 10.92
N LEU A 86 -2.78 -22.63 12.05
CA LEU A 86 -1.44 -22.14 12.33
C LEU A 86 -0.56 -23.38 12.18
N GLN A 87 0.02 -23.56 10.98
CA GLN A 87 0.91 -24.68 10.74
C GLN A 87 2.00 -24.49 11.79
N GLU A 88 2.18 -25.52 12.61
CA GLU A 88 3.39 -25.66 13.41
C GLU A 88 4.55 -25.36 12.45
N LEU A 89 5.37 -24.37 12.78
CA LEU A 89 6.41 -23.92 11.87
C LEU A 89 7.28 -25.14 11.56
N LEU A 90 7.80 -25.22 10.34
CA LEU A 90 8.71 -26.31 10.03
C LEU A 90 9.88 -26.24 11.02
N PRO A 91 10.35 -27.37 11.58
CA PRO A 91 11.32 -27.37 12.68
C PRO A 91 12.53 -26.44 12.52
N PRO A 92 13.10 -26.24 11.30
CA PRO A 92 14.20 -25.28 11.12
C PRO A 92 13.81 -23.81 11.33
N LEU A 93 12.55 -23.44 11.07
CA LEU A 93 12.03 -22.08 11.26
C LEU A 93 11.75 -21.78 12.74
N ASP A 94 11.25 -22.76 13.49
CA ASP A 94 11.08 -22.62 14.95
C ASP A 94 12.42 -22.32 15.63
N SER A 95 13.47 -23.10 15.32
CA SER A 95 14.79 -22.85 15.88
C SER A 95 15.33 -21.45 15.57
N LEU A 96 15.07 -20.92 14.36
CA LEU A 96 15.55 -19.60 13.96
C LEU A 96 14.80 -18.44 14.63
N LEU A 97 13.59 -18.69 15.13
CA LEU A 97 12.76 -17.71 15.80
C LEU A 97 12.90 -17.76 17.33
N ASP A 98 13.12 -18.95 17.89
CA ASP A 98 13.17 -19.18 19.33
C ASP A 98 14.60 -19.28 19.91
N GLU A 99 15.59 -19.70 19.11
CA GLU A 99 16.95 -19.86 19.61
C GLU A 99 17.69 -18.53 19.73
N MET A 100 18.69 -18.50 20.62
CA MET A 100 19.52 -17.32 20.87
C MET A 100 20.87 -17.39 20.17
N ASP A 101 21.06 -18.31 19.22
CA ASP A 101 22.30 -18.42 18.47
C ASP A 101 22.49 -17.23 17.51
N SER A 102 23.70 -17.07 16.98
CA SER A 102 24.03 -15.93 16.10
C SER A 102 23.15 -15.89 14.86
N THR A 103 22.75 -17.05 14.34
CA THR A 103 21.93 -17.20 13.14
C THR A 103 20.49 -16.79 13.41
N ALA A 104 19.90 -17.29 14.50
CA ALA A 104 18.55 -16.90 14.93
C ALA A 104 18.44 -15.39 15.24
N ARG A 105 19.42 -14.79 15.92
CA ARG A 105 19.43 -13.33 16.18
C ARG A 105 19.48 -12.49 14.91
N LEU A 106 20.32 -12.88 13.95
CA LEU A 106 20.42 -12.19 12.66
C LEU A 106 19.12 -12.32 11.86
N PHE A 107 18.49 -13.49 11.92
CA PHE A 107 17.20 -13.72 11.30
C PHE A 107 16.13 -12.80 11.90
N VAL A 108 15.94 -12.79 13.22
CA VAL A 108 14.96 -11.92 13.90
C VAL A 108 15.22 -10.44 13.63
N GLN A 109 16.49 -9.99 13.68
CA GLN A 109 16.84 -8.60 13.42
C GLN A 109 16.55 -8.15 11.98
N SER A 110 16.54 -9.07 11.02
CA SER A 110 16.28 -8.76 9.61
C SER A 110 14.80 -8.63 9.27
N PHE A 111 13.91 -9.10 10.16
CA PHE A 111 12.45 -9.10 9.97
C PHE A 111 11.69 -8.19 10.95
N SER A 112 12.41 -7.40 11.77
CA SER A 112 11.86 -6.38 12.67
C SER A 112 12.05 -4.96 12.14
#